data_AF-A0A963BJU1-F1
#
_entry.id   AF-A0A963BJU1-F1
#
_cell.length_a   1.000
_cell.length_b   1.000
_cell.length_c   1.000
_cell.angle_alpha   90.00
_cell.angle_beta   90.00
_cell.angle_gamma   90.00
#
_symmetry.space_group_name_H-M   'P 1'
#
loop_
_entity.id
_entity.type
_entity.pdbx_description
1 polymer ?
#
loop_
_entity_poly.entity_id
_entity_poly.type
_entity_poly.pdbx_seq_one_letter_code
_entity_poly.pdbx_strand_id
1 'polypeptide(L)'
;MKNELSRLERFACAIAAHDPDVLARCGSADRHYVVNLMISLALSFFFILGIATYALSMFTDIEVAIAVSLLVTAILIQYDRAFLGSEAGFPMGVGGFASTLRKAARLMPRASISVFLAVGLLAMPLELAIQGGKIREILDRNHRENNEPYFEAMRQFDSDQAARVKTMESTVEALEEQKKDKFSRLGALVKERTEWIGKRDQQELEALKEERGLDGYDKGTGDRWSRAMLLKNQAQAQVKAKDAELSAIKKEIEVLKTDIARARENVPEQRTLQEARRSYSDALKSRLSFNPMHDGILLRWLALKKLYADPKLGSEAISLGWVIKGSIVFLELLPLLMKTFLTPANLIYPALSRSHTMTQIVRIVHTGNADIRKSRKSTSLSVIDDDMDDPA
;
A
#
# COMPACT_ATOMS: atom_id res chain seq x y z
N MET A 1 -11.64 21.60 56.05
CA MET A 1 -10.62 20.57 55.73
C MET A 1 -10.02 20.91 54.37
N LYS A 2 -8.71 21.12 54.27
CA LYS A 2 -8.04 21.24 52.96
C LYS A 2 -7.91 19.82 52.41
N ASN A 3 -8.73 19.46 51.44
CA ASN A 3 -8.55 18.20 50.72
C ASN A 3 -7.35 18.38 49.80
N GLU A 4 -6.21 17.82 50.16
CA GLU A 4 -5.02 17.87 49.34
C GLU A 4 -5.30 17.28 47.95
N LEU A 5 -4.83 17.97 46.91
CA LEU A 5 -4.89 17.48 45.53
C LEU A 5 -3.81 16.43 45.32
N SER A 6 -4.19 15.33 44.67
CA SER A 6 -3.29 14.30 44.17
C SER A 6 -2.32 14.88 43.12
N ARG A 7 -1.20 14.17 42.88
CA ARG A 7 -0.22 14.57 41.85
C ARG A 7 -0.86 14.67 40.45
N LEU A 8 -1.78 13.76 40.15
CA LEU A 8 -2.51 13.73 38.88
C LEU A 8 -3.41 14.95 38.72
N GLU A 9 -4.15 15.34 39.76
CA GLU A 9 -5.01 16.54 39.70
C GLU A 9 -4.19 17.83 39.55
N ARG A 10 -3.05 17.95 40.24
CA ARG A 10 -2.14 19.11 40.07
C ARG A 10 -1.58 19.17 38.65
N PHE A 11 -1.23 18.02 38.07
CA PHE A 11 -0.77 17.93 36.69
C PHE A 11 -1.88 18.29 35.70
N ALA A 12 -3.12 17.82 35.96
CA ALA A 12 -4.29 18.18 35.16
C ALA A 12 -4.58 19.68 35.22
N CYS A 13 -4.47 20.33 36.39
CA CYS A 13 -4.53 21.78 36.52
C CYS A 13 -3.47 22.48 35.67
N ALA A 14 -2.22 22.00 35.70
CA ALA A 14 -1.13 22.58 34.92
C ALA A 14 -1.36 22.45 33.41
N ILE A 15 -1.94 21.34 32.92
CA ILE A 15 -2.25 21.16 31.50
C ILE A 15 -3.48 21.95 31.08
N ALA A 16 -4.58 21.87 31.85
CA ALA A 16 -5.85 22.50 31.51
C ALA A 16 -5.91 24.00 31.86
N ALA A 17 -4.82 24.58 32.38
CA ALA A 17 -4.73 25.97 32.83
C ALA A 17 -5.76 26.35 33.91
N HIS A 18 -5.96 25.45 34.88
CA HIS A 18 -6.83 25.66 36.04
C HIS A 18 -6.00 25.95 37.31
N ASP A 19 -6.56 26.75 38.22
CA ASP A 19 -5.91 27.10 39.48
C ASP A 19 -6.05 25.93 40.49
N PRO A 20 -4.93 25.33 40.94
CA PRO A 20 -4.97 24.22 41.89
C PRO A 20 -5.54 24.65 43.25
N ASP A 21 -5.38 25.90 43.67
CA ASP A 21 -5.89 26.37 44.97
C ASP A 21 -7.41 26.49 44.98
N VAL A 22 -7.99 26.82 43.82
CA VAL A 22 -9.45 26.84 43.62
C VAL A 22 -9.98 25.42 43.56
N LEU A 23 -9.33 24.53 42.79
CA LEU A 23 -9.77 23.14 42.63
C LEU A 23 -9.72 22.35 43.96
N ALA A 24 -8.74 22.64 44.82
CA ALA A 24 -8.63 22.00 46.14
C ALA A 24 -9.86 22.25 47.03
N ARG A 25 -10.61 23.34 46.79
CA ARG A 25 -11.84 23.71 47.52
C ARG A 25 -13.10 23.12 46.90
N CYS A 26 -12.99 22.53 45.72
CA CYS A 26 -14.11 21.98 44.96
C CYS A 26 -14.36 20.49 45.29
N GLY A 27 -15.57 20.02 44.94
CA GLY A 27 -15.98 18.64 45.14
C GLY A 27 -15.28 17.67 44.19
N SER A 28 -15.44 16.36 44.41
CA SER A 28 -14.85 15.32 43.55
C SER A 28 -15.30 15.44 42.10
N ALA A 29 -16.53 15.87 41.84
CA ALA A 29 -17.06 16.07 40.48
C ALA A 29 -16.27 17.14 39.69
N ASP A 30 -15.93 18.29 40.30
CA ASP A 30 -15.12 19.32 39.65
C ASP A 30 -13.69 18.81 39.35
N ARG A 31 -13.13 17.99 40.26
CA ARG A 31 -11.80 17.38 40.10
C ARG A 31 -11.76 16.39 38.94
N HIS A 32 -12.75 15.51 38.85
CA HIS A 32 -12.90 14.59 37.72
C HIS A 32 -13.10 15.32 36.39
N TYR A 33 -13.85 16.43 36.40
CA TYR A 33 -14.01 17.26 35.21
C TYR A 33 -12.67 17.81 34.70
N VAL A 34 -11.82 18.37 35.58
CA VAL A 34 -10.50 18.89 35.19
C VAL A 34 -9.59 17.77 34.66
N VAL A 35 -9.64 16.59 35.26
CA VAL A 35 -8.90 15.40 34.77
C VAL A 35 -9.41 14.97 33.39
N ASN A 36 -10.72 14.91 33.17
CA ASN A 36 -11.32 14.56 31.88
C ASN A 36 -10.95 15.59 30.81
N LEU A 37 -10.87 16.87 31.17
CA LEU A 37 -10.43 17.93 30.27
C LEU A 37 -8.98 17.69 29.84
N MET A 38 -8.05 17.44 30.79
CA MET A 38 -6.67 17.09 30.48
C MET A 38 -6.57 15.88 29.52
N ILE A 39 -7.33 14.81 29.79
CA ILE A 39 -7.37 13.62 28.92
C ILE A 39 -7.86 14.01 27.52
N SER A 40 -8.90 14.83 27.42
CA SER A 40 -9.43 15.30 26.14
C SER A 40 -8.41 16.12 25.34
N LEU A 41 -7.63 17.01 25.99
CA LEU A 41 -6.55 17.74 25.31
C LEU A 41 -5.41 16.82 24.86
N ALA A 42 -5.07 15.83 25.68
CA ALA A 42 -4.02 14.87 25.32
C ALA A 42 -4.43 14.04 24.11
N LEU A 43 -5.68 13.56 24.08
CA LEU A 43 -6.22 12.82 22.95
C LEU A 43 -6.29 13.68 21.68
N SER A 44 -6.74 14.93 21.78
CA SER A 44 -6.76 15.84 20.63
C SER A 44 -5.34 16.14 20.14
N PHE A 45 -4.37 16.32 21.04
CA PHE A 45 -2.97 16.50 20.69
C PHE A 45 -2.44 15.32 19.87
N PHE A 46 -2.55 14.09 20.36
CA PHE A 46 -2.02 12.92 19.65
C PHE A 46 -2.75 12.68 18.33
N PHE A 47 -4.06 12.92 18.29
CA PHE A 47 -4.86 12.80 17.07
C PHE A 47 -4.43 13.80 16.00
N ILE A 48 -4.37 15.10 16.33
CA ILE A 48 -3.97 16.15 15.39
C ILE A 48 -2.52 15.94 14.97
N LEU A 49 -1.62 15.61 15.90
CA LEU A 49 -0.23 15.30 15.60
C LEU A 49 -0.11 14.13 14.61
N GLY A 50 -0.84 13.05 14.83
CA GLY A 50 -0.82 11.88 13.95
C GLY A 50 -1.30 12.21 12.55
N ILE A 51 -2.45 12.87 12.41
CA ILE A 51 -2.99 13.24 11.10
C ILE A 51 -2.12 14.30 10.41
N ALA A 52 -1.64 15.31 11.14
CA ALA A 52 -0.76 16.34 10.58
C ALA A 52 0.57 15.74 10.09
N THR A 53 1.14 14.79 10.85
CA THR A 53 2.38 14.12 10.47
C THR A 53 2.16 13.28 9.22
N TYR A 54 1.06 12.52 9.18
CA TYR A 54 0.69 11.76 8.00
C TYR A 54 0.47 12.66 6.78
N ALA A 55 -0.29 13.73 6.95
CA ALA A 55 -0.58 14.73 5.93
C ALA A 55 0.69 15.35 5.35
N LEU A 56 1.59 15.83 6.22
CA LEU A 56 2.84 16.46 5.80
C LEU A 56 3.84 15.46 5.23
N SER A 57 3.84 14.20 5.69
CA SER A 57 4.72 13.16 5.13
C SER A 57 4.43 12.84 3.66
N MET A 58 3.26 13.24 3.13
CA MET A 58 2.98 13.17 1.70
C MET A 58 3.70 14.24 0.86
N PHE A 59 4.19 15.30 1.49
CA PHE A 59 4.81 16.45 0.82
C PHE A 59 6.30 16.60 1.13
N THR A 60 6.76 16.07 2.26
CA THR A 60 8.13 16.22 2.74
C THR A 60 8.61 14.97 3.46
N ASP A 61 9.90 14.93 3.80
CA ASP A 61 10.50 13.84 4.55
C ASP A 61 9.84 13.70 5.93
N ILE A 62 9.79 12.46 6.43
CA ILE A 62 9.09 12.14 7.66
C ILE A 62 9.62 12.94 8.87
N GLU A 63 10.92 13.24 8.91
CA GLU A 63 11.55 14.01 9.97
C GLU A 63 11.04 15.46 10.02
N VAL A 64 10.96 16.10 8.86
CA VAL A 64 10.41 17.46 8.70
C VAL A 64 8.92 17.46 9.01
N ALA A 65 8.19 16.46 8.52
CA ALA A 65 6.76 16.30 8.79
C ALA A 65 6.48 16.20 10.30
N ILE A 66 7.24 15.40 11.05
CA ILE A 66 7.11 15.28 12.50
C ILE A 66 7.41 16.61 13.18
N ALA A 67 8.51 17.27 12.83
CA ALA A 67 8.92 18.53 13.46
C ALA A 67 7.88 19.64 13.27
N VAL A 68 7.40 19.82 12.03
CA VAL A 68 6.37 20.83 11.71
C VAL A 68 5.04 20.47 12.36
N SER A 69 4.65 19.19 12.37
CA SER A 69 3.41 18.76 13.02
C SER A 69 3.45 18.98 14.53
N LEU A 70 4.58 18.71 15.19
CA LEU A 70 4.77 19.00 16.61
C LEU A 70 4.60 20.49 16.89
N LEU A 71 5.19 21.37 16.06
CA LEU A 71 5.04 22.81 16.20
C LEU A 71 3.59 23.26 16.05
N VAL A 72 2.91 22.82 14.98
CA VAL A 72 1.51 23.19 14.70
C VAL A 72 0.59 22.71 15.83
N THR A 73 0.72 21.44 16.24
CA THR A 73 -0.10 20.88 17.31
C THR A 73 0.19 21.55 18.66
N ALA A 74 1.45 21.90 18.94
CA ALA A 74 1.79 22.64 20.16
C ALA A 74 1.15 24.03 20.20
N ILE A 75 1.12 24.75 19.08
CA ILE A 75 0.44 26.06 18.96
C ILE A 75 -1.07 25.88 19.20
N LEU A 76 -1.68 24.85 18.60
CA LEU A 76 -3.11 24.57 18.79
C LEU A 76 -3.45 24.24 20.25
N ILE A 77 -2.62 23.43 20.92
CA ILE A 77 -2.81 23.13 22.34
C ILE A 77 -2.63 24.39 23.20
N GLN A 78 -1.67 25.26 22.90
CA GLN A 78 -1.53 26.52 23.63
C GLN A 78 -2.76 27.41 23.45
N TYR A 79 -3.31 27.46 22.23
CA TYR A 79 -4.54 28.17 21.93
C TYR A 79 -5.74 27.58 22.68
N ASP A 80 -5.89 26.25 22.65
CA ASP A 80 -6.93 25.54 23.40
C ASP A 80 -6.79 25.79 24.90
N ARG A 81 -5.59 25.71 25.46
CA ARG A 81 -5.33 26.02 26.87
C ARG A 81 -5.71 27.45 27.23
N ALA A 82 -5.32 28.43 26.41
CA ALA A 82 -5.70 29.82 26.62
C ALA A 82 -7.22 30.01 26.54
N PHE A 83 -7.87 29.31 25.61
CA PHE A 83 -9.32 29.33 25.46
C PHE A 83 -10.05 28.68 26.65
N LEU A 84 -9.54 27.54 27.14
CA LEU A 84 -10.06 26.83 28.29
C LEU A 84 -9.84 27.59 29.61
N GLY A 85 -8.72 28.30 29.74
CA GLY A 85 -8.46 29.20 30.87
C GLY A 85 -9.29 30.48 30.83
N SER A 86 -9.72 30.91 29.64
CA SER A 86 -10.55 32.11 29.51
C SER A 86 -11.99 31.91 30.02
N GLU A 87 -12.54 32.94 30.65
CA GLU A 87 -13.95 32.98 31.07
C GLU A 87 -14.94 32.90 29.89
N ALA A 88 -14.45 33.06 28.65
CA ALA A 88 -15.24 32.96 27.43
C ALA A 88 -15.84 31.57 27.21
N GLY A 89 -15.26 30.52 27.79
CA GLY A 89 -15.77 29.16 27.62
C GLY A 89 -16.86 28.71 28.61
N PHE A 90 -17.37 29.58 29.50
CA PHE A 90 -18.50 29.24 30.38
C PHE A 90 -19.78 29.92 29.87
N PRO A 91 -20.53 29.31 28.93
CA PRO A 91 -21.73 29.90 28.36
C PRO A 91 -22.86 30.04 29.38
N MET A 92 -22.95 29.14 30.38
CA MET A 92 -24.05 29.11 31.34
C MET A 92 -23.85 30.09 32.48
N GLY A 93 -24.24 31.34 32.25
CA GLY A 93 -24.54 32.30 33.30
C GLY A 93 -25.97 32.80 33.11
N VAL A 94 -26.67 33.06 34.21
CA VAL A 94 -28.04 33.58 34.28
C VAL A 94 -28.09 34.93 33.55
N GLY A 95 -28.46 34.95 32.27
CA GLY A 95 -28.50 36.14 31.45
C GLY A 95 -29.28 35.89 30.17
N GLY A 96 -30.00 36.91 29.69
CA GLY A 96 -30.87 36.79 28.52
C GLY A 96 -30.14 36.36 27.24
N PHE A 97 -30.91 35.94 26.23
CA PHE A 97 -30.45 35.41 24.93
C PHE A 97 -29.30 36.20 24.28
N ALA A 98 -29.34 37.54 24.35
CA ALA A 98 -28.29 38.41 23.81
C ALA A 98 -26.91 38.24 24.47
N SER A 99 -26.87 37.88 25.76
CA SER A 99 -25.62 37.61 26.49
C SER A 99 -25.01 36.25 26.10
N THR A 100 -25.87 35.26 25.84
CA THR A 100 -25.48 33.93 25.33
C THR A 100 -24.92 34.05 23.91
N LEU A 101 -25.54 34.87 23.06
CA LEU A 101 -25.09 35.11 21.69
C LEU A 101 -23.70 35.76 21.65
N ARG A 102 -23.43 36.77 22.49
CA ARG A 102 -22.10 37.40 22.60
C ARG A 102 -21.03 36.44 23.12
N LYS A 103 -21.39 35.53 24.03
CA LYS A 103 -20.46 34.47 24.51
C LYS A 103 -20.19 33.45 23.41
N ALA A 104 -21.20 33.04 22.66
CA ALA A 104 -21.05 32.16 21.51
C ALA A 104 -20.20 32.79 20.39
N ALA A 105 -20.32 34.10 20.15
CA ALA A 105 -19.48 34.82 19.20
C ALA A 105 -17.97 34.74 19.53
N ARG A 106 -17.59 34.56 20.80
CA ARG A 106 -16.19 34.36 21.20
C ARG A 106 -15.65 32.96 20.88
N LEU A 107 -16.53 31.99 20.61
CA LEU A 107 -16.17 30.64 20.14
C LEU A 107 -15.89 30.63 18.63
N MET A 108 -16.41 31.61 17.88
CA MET A 108 -16.30 31.62 16.42
C MET A 108 -14.86 31.61 15.92
N PRO A 109 -13.91 32.41 16.44
CA PRO A 109 -12.52 32.39 15.95
C PRO A 109 -11.88 31.01 16.09
N ARG A 110 -12.11 30.33 17.22
CA ARG A 110 -11.63 28.95 17.43
C ARG A 110 -12.23 28.01 16.40
N ALA A 111 -13.55 28.04 16.25
CA ALA A 111 -14.26 27.17 15.32
C ALA A 111 -13.87 27.44 13.86
N SER A 112 -13.59 28.68 13.49
CA SER A 112 -13.09 29.02 12.16
C SER A 112 -11.70 28.46 11.91
N ILE A 113 -10.78 28.55 12.89
CA ILE A 113 -9.44 27.95 12.80
C ILE A 113 -9.54 26.42 12.69
N SER A 114 -10.41 25.80 13.49
CA SER A 114 -10.72 24.37 13.47
C SER A 114 -11.14 23.90 12.08
N VAL A 115 -12.15 24.57 11.52
CA VAL A 115 -12.70 24.24 10.21
C VAL A 115 -11.66 24.44 9.12
N PHE A 116 -10.90 25.54 9.17
CA PHE A 116 -9.84 25.80 8.21
C PHE A 116 -8.76 24.72 8.22
N LEU A 117 -8.27 24.32 9.40
CA LEU A 117 -7.24 23.28 9.51
C LEU A 117 -7.78 21.90 9.13
N ALA A 118 -8.95 21.55 9.64
CA ALA A 118 -9.58 20.26 9.37
C ALA A 118 -9.87 20.08 7.88
N VAL A 119 -10.51 21.07 7.24
CA VAL A 119 -10.92 20.98 5.83
C VAL A 119 -9.75 21.26 4.88
N GLY A 120 -8.92 22.26 5.18
CA GLY A 120 -7.86 22.72 4.30
C GLY A 120 -6.60 21.86 4.34
N LEU A 121 -6.11 21.54 5.55
CA LEU A 121 -4.82 20.87 5.72
C LEU A 121 -4.96 19.36 5.88
N LEU A 122 -5.90 18.93 6.72
CA LEU A 122 -5.96 17.54 7.21
C LEU A 122 -6.84 16.62 6.36
N ALA A 123 -7.97 17.13 5.86
CA ALA A 123 -8.94 16.30 5.14
C ALA A 123 -8.41 15.80 3.79
N MET A 124 -7.68 16.63 3.03
CA MET A 124 -7.25 16.26 1.69
C MET A 124 -6.29 15.04 1.70
N PRO A 125 -5.22 14.99 2.51
CA PRO A 125 -4.37 13.81 2.59
C PRO A 125 -5.11 12.55 3.06
N LEU A 126 -6.09 12.71 3.96
CA LEU A 126 -6.89 11.59 4.44
C LEU A 126 -7.88 11.08 3.37
N GLU A 127 -8.47 11.98 2.57
CA GLU A 127 -9.27 11.62 1.39
C GLU A 127 -8.43 10.84 0.38
N LEU A 128 -7.22 11.34 0.08
CA LEU A 128 -6.29 10.65 -0.82
C LEU A 128 -5.86 9.28 -0.30
N ALA A 129 -5.74 9.12 1.01
CA ALA A 129 -5.42 7.86 1.65
C ALA A 129 -6.57 6.85 1.54
N ILE A 130 -7.76 7.26 1.98
CA ILE A 130 -8.94 6.40 2.06
C ILE A 130 -9.41 6.01 0.65
N GLN A 131 -9.38 6.95 -0.30
CA GLN A 131 -9.76 6.71 -1.69
C GLN A 131 -8.58 6.23 -2.55
N GLY A 132 -7.45 5.90 -1.94
CA GLY A 132 -6.20 5.55 -2.61
C GLY A 132 -6.32 4.40 -3.62
N GLY A 133 -7.16 3.40 -3.33
CA GLY A 133 -7.41 2.29 -4.25
C GLY A 133 -8.04 2.74 -5.57
N LYS A 134 -9.07 3.59 -5.51
CA LYS A 134 -9.75 4.13 -6.70
C LYS A 134 -8.91 5.15 -7.44
N ILE A 135 -8.17 5.97 -6.71
CA ILE A 135 -7.19 6.90 -7.28
C ILE A 135 -6.14 6.13 -8.09
N ARG A 136 -5.60 5.03 -7.53
CA ARG A 136 -4.63 4.19 -8.22
C ARG A 136 -5.21 3.55 -9.46
N GLU A 137 -6.45 3.06 -9.41
CA GLU A 137 -7.15 2.52 -10.59
C GLU A 137 -7.26 3.56 -11.71
N ILE A 138 -7.61 4.81 -11.37
CA ILE A 138 -7.68 5.92 -12.34
C ILE A 138 -6.29 6.24 -12.91
N LEU A 139 -5.25 6.27 -12.07
CA LEU A 139 -3.88 6.52 -12.51
C LEU A 139 -3.37 5.40 -13.41
N ASP A 140 -3.62 4.12 -13.06
CA ASP A 140 -3.29 2.95 -13.86
C ASP A 140 -3.99 3.00 -15.22
N ARG A 141 -5.29 3.35 -15.24
CA ARG A 141 -6.06 3.49 -16.47
C ARG A 141 -5.48 4.59 -17.35
N ASN A 142 -5.25 5.79 -16.82
CA ASN A 142 -4.63 6.89 -17.57
C ASN A 142 -3.22 6.51 -18.06
N HIS A 143 -2.44 5.79 -17.25
CA HIS A 143 -1.11 5.33 -17.64
C HIS A 143 -1.18 4.33 -18.79
N ARG A 144 -2.16 3.42 -18.81
CA ARG A 144 -2.40 2.50 -19.93
C ARG A 144 -2.85 3.24 -21.18
N GLU A 145 -3.85 4.10 -21.06
CA GLU A 145 -4.38 4.88 -22.18
C GLU A 145 -3.29 5.76 -22.83
N ASN A 146 -2.48 6.44 -22.01
CA ASN A 146 -1.39 7.28 -22.52
C ASN A 146 -0.24 6.48 -23.15
N ASN A 147 -0.10 5.20 -22.79
CA ASN A 147 0.94 4.31 -23.28
C ASN A 147 0.38 3.15 -24.10
N GLU A 148 -0.84 3.29 -24.65
CA GLU A 148 -1.50 2.21 -25.40
C GLU A 148 -0.63 1.68 -26.54
N PRO A 149 0.07 2.52 -27.34
CA PRO A 149 0.96 2.03 -28.40
C PRO A 149 2.10 1.14 -27.87
N TYR A 150 2.62 1.44 -26.67
CA TYR A 150 3.65 0.64 -26.03
C TYR A 150 3.09 -0.71 -25.57
N PHE A 151 1.93 -0.71 -24.92
CA PHE A 151 1.30 -1.94 -24.45
C PHE A 151 0.85 -2.84 -25.61
N GLU A 152 0.38 -2.26 -26.70
CA GLU A 152 0.02 -2.99 -27.90
C GLU A 152 1.23 -3.63 -28.58
N ALA A 153 2.34 -2.89 -28.74
CA ALA A 153 3.58 -3.44 -29.28
C ALA A 153 4.17 -4.56 -28.40
N MET A 154 4.04 -4.45 -27.08
CA MET A 154 4.41 -5.52 -26.14
C MET A 154 3.51 -6.75 -26.26
N ARG A 155 2.18 -6.57 -26.41
CA ARG A 155 1.23 -7.69 -26.63
C ARG A 155 1.54 -8.43 -27.92
N GLN A 156 1.82 -7.70 -29.00
CA GLN A 156 2.20 -8.30 -30.28
C GLN A 156 3.49 -9.10 -30.15
N PHE A 157 4.53 -8.54 -29.52
CA PHE A 157 5.78 -9.27 -29.27
C PHE A 157 5.58 -10.54 -28.43
N ASP A 158 4.83 -10.44 -27.32
CA ASP A 158 4.55 -11.59 -26.45
C ASP A 158 3.77 -12.68 -27.22
N SER A 159 2.82 -12.29 -28.09
CA SER A 159 2.09 -13.20 -28.98
C SER A 159 2.99 -13.85 -30.03
N ASP A 160 3.87 -13.08 -30.68
CA ASP A 160 4.79 -13.57 -31.70
C ASP A 160 5.80 -14.58 -31.12
N GLN A 161 6.32 -14.30 -29.92
CA GLN A 161 7.20 -15.22 -29.21
C GLN A 161 6.48 -16.52 -28.85
N ALA A 162 5.25 -16.44 -28.32
CA ALA A 162 4.45 -17.61 -28.00
C ALA A 162 4.15 -18.46 -29.25
N ALA A 163 3.84 -17.83 -30.39
CA ALA A 163 3.62 -18.53 -31.65
C ALA A 163 4.89 -19.24 -32.16
N ARG A 164 6.06 -18.61 -32.03
CA ARG A 164 7.35 -19.20 -32.40
C ARG A 164 7.68 -20.42 -31.54
N VAL A 165 7.55 -20.29 -30.23
CA VAL A 165 7.78 -21.40 -29.29
C VAL A 165 6.85 -22.57 -29.60
N LYS A 166 5.55 -22.31 -29.78
CA LYS A 166 4.57 -23.34 -30.14
C LYS A 166 4.91 -24.05 -31.46
N THR A 167 5.40 -23.31 -32.45
CA THR A 167 5.83 -23.88 -33.74
C THR A 167 7.07 -24.78 -33.59
N MET A 168 7.99 -24.39 -32.71
CA MET A 168 9.18 -25.21 -32.42
C MET A 168 8.79 -26.47 -31.64
N GLU A 169 7.91 -26.36 -30.65
CA GLU A 169 7.38 -27.49 -29.87
C GLU A 169 6.64 -28.49 -30.77
N SER A 170 5.76 -28.02 -31.66
CA SER A 170 5.06 -28.91 -32.59
C SER A 170 6.01 -29.60 -33.58
N THR A 171 7.11 -28.96 -33.95
CA THR A 171 8.15 -29.58 -34.77
C THR A 171 8.85 -30.71 -34.00
N VAL A 172 9.16 -30.50 -32.72
CA VAL A 172 9.72 -31.54 -31.84
C VAL A 172 8.75 -32.72 -31.71
N GLU A 173 7.46 -32.45 -31.45
CA GLU A 173 6.42 -33.47 -31.35
C GLU A 173 6.29 -34.30 -32.63
N ALA A 174 6.30 -33.64 -33.80
CA ALA A 174 6.24 -34.33 -35.09
C ALA A 174 7.43 -35.26 -35.32
N LEU A 175 8.64 -34.84 -34.94
CA LEU A 175 9.84 -35.68 -35.02
C LEU A 175 9.80 -36.85 -34.03
N GLU A 176 9.23 -36.65 -32.84
CA GLU A 176 9.05 -37.72 -31.84
C GLU A 176 8.07 -38.80 -32.31
N GLU A 177 6.96 -38.40 -32.94
CA GLU A 177 6.01 -39.37 -33.51
C GLU A 177 6.64 -40.14 -34.67
N GLN A 178 7.39 -39.48 -35.57
CA GLN A 178 8.14 -40.18 -36.61
C GLN A 178 9.13 -41.20 -36.05
N LYS A 179 9.85 -40.84 -34.97
CA LYS A 179 10.75 -41.76 -34.28
C LYS A 179 10.00 -42.97 -33.71
N LYS A 180 8.84 -42.76 -33.08
CA LYS A 180 7.98 -43.81 -32.52
C LYS A 180 7.44 -44.76 -33.60
N ASP A 181 7.04 -44.23 -34.75
CA ASP A 181 6.64 -45.02 -35.91
C ASP A 181 7.78 -45.90 -36.41
N LYS A 182 8.99 -45.35 -36.52
CA LYS A 182 10.19 -46.09 -36.90
C LYS A 182 10.54 -47.17 -35.88
N PHE A 183 10.40 -46.92 -34.58
CA PHE A 183 10.57 -47.94 -33.53
C PHE A 183 9.54 -49.07 -33.65
N SER A 184 8.29 -48.74 -33.97
CA SER A 184 7.23 -49.73 -34.20
C SER A 184 7.54 -50.60 -35.41
N ARG A 185 8.01 -50.01 -36.51
CA ARG A 185 8.47 -50.75 -37.70
C ARG A 185 9.69 -51.61 -37.42
N LEU A 186 10.65 -51.11 -36.63
CA LEU A 186 11.81 -51.89 -36.18
C LEU A 186 11.37 -53.13 -35.41
N GLY A 187 10.41 -53.00 -34.48
CA GLY A 187 9.86 -54.13 -33.72
C GLY A 187 9.20 -55.18 -34.62
N ALA A 188 8.43 -54.74 -35.62
CA ALA A 188 7.83 -55.66 -36.61
C ALA A 188 8.89 -56.39 -37.44
N LEU A 189 9.92 -55.69 -37.90
CA LEU A 189 11.01 -56.28 -38.68
C LEU A 189 11.86 -57.27 -37.86
N VAL A 190 12.05 -57.03 -36.58
CA VAL A 190 12.72 -57.99 -35.69
C VAL A 190 11.92 -59.30 -35.63
N LYS A 191 10.59 -59.22 -35.53
CA LYS A 191 9.71 -60.41 -35.56
C LYS A 191 9.81 -61.15 -36.90
N GLU A 192 9.67 -60.43 -38.02
CA GLU A 192 9.83 -60.99 -39.37
C GLU A 192 11.20 -61.68 -39.53
N ARG A 193 12.27 -61.03 -39.05
CA ARG A 193 13.64 -61.58 -39.08
C ARG A 193 13.75 -62.87 -38.26
N THR A 194 13.17 -62.92 -37.06
CA THR A 194 13.21 -64.15 -36.22
C THR A 194 12.46 -65.31 -36.86
N GLU A 195 11.35 -65.05 -37.54
CA GLU A 195 10.63 -66.08 -38.31
C GLU A 195 11.48 -66.63 -39.45
N TRP A 196 12.17 -65.76 -40.20
CA TRP A 196 13.07 -66.17 -41.27
C TRP A 196 14.31 -66.91 -40.78
N ILE A 197 14.83 -66.59 -39.59
CA ILE A 197 15.88 -67.38 -38.94
C ILE A 197 15.37 -68.78 -38.63
N GLY A 198 14.19 -68.92 -38.02
CA GLY A 198 13.58 -70.23 -37.76
C GLY A 198 13.39 -71.06 -39.04
N LYS A 199 12.91 -70.43 -40.13
CA LYS A 199 12.80 -71.08 -41.44
C LYS A 199 14.16 -71.49 -42.00
N ARG A 200 15.17 -70.62 -41.93
CA ARG A 200 16.54 -70.93 -42.37
C ARG A 200 17.07 -72.16 -41.63
N ASP A 201 16.91 -72.20 -40.31
CA ASP A 201 17.44 -73.29 -39.47
C ASP A 201 16.73 -74.62 -39.79
N GLN A 202 15.41 -74.59 -40.04
CA GLN A 202 14.67 -75.76 -40.52
C GLN A 202 15.16 -76.24 -41.88
N GLN A 203 15.32 -75.34 -42.84
CA GLN A 203 15.78 -75.66 -44.20
C GLN A 203 17.25 -76.12 -44.23
N GLU A 204 18.08 -75.61 -43.33
CA GLU A 204 19.45 -76.08 -43.14
C GLU A 204 19.50 -77.51 -42.58
N LEU A 205 18.63 -77.82 -41.62
CA LEU A 205 18.51 -79.17 -41.08
C LEU A 205 18.00 -80.17 -42.14
N GLU A 206 17.03 -79.79 -42.96
CA GLU A 206 16.57 -80.59 -44.10
C GLU A 206 17.68 -80.81 -45.14
N ALA A 207 18.42 -79.77 -45.52
CA ALA A 207 19.55 -79.90 -46.44
C ALA A 207 20.66 -80.83 -45.88
N LEU A 208 20.94 -80.76 -44.56
CA LEU A 208 21.90 -81.63 -43.89
C LEU A 208 21.45 -83.10 -43.83
N LYS A 209 20.14 -83.36 -43.69
CA LYS A 209 19.58 -84.72 -43.75
C LYS A 209 19.79 -85.34 -45.13
N GLU A 210 19.46 -84.59 -46.18
CA GLU A 210 19.63 -84.98 -47.59
C GLU A 210 21.11 -85.19 -47.94
N GLU A 211 22.00 -84.32 -47.45
CA GLU A 211 23.46 -84.45 -47.66
C GLU A 211 24.03 -85.71 -47.00
N ARG A 212 23.54 -86.07 -45.81
CA ARG A 212 24.04 -87.23 -45.04
C ARG A 212 23.36 -88.55 -45.39
N GLY A 213 22.25 -88.54 -46.16
CA GLY A 213 21.45 -89.73 -46.45
C GLY A 213 20.76 -90.31 -45.21
N LEU A 214 20.46 -89.48 -44.21
CA LEU A 214 19.76 -89.88 -42.98
C LEU A 214 18.26 -90.04 -43.24
N ASP A 215 17.58 -90.97 -42.57
CA ASP A 215 16.13 -91.27 -42.72
C ASP A 215 15.72 -91.91 -44.07
N GLY A 216 16.61 -92.65 -44.74
CA GLY A 216 16.30 -93.39 -45.98
C GLY A 216 16.44 -92.57 -47.27
N TYR A 217 17.25 -91.52 -47.24
CA TYR A 217 17.50 -90.60 -48.35
C TYR A 217 18.74 -91.01 -49.16
N ASP A 218 18.72 -90.77 -50.48
CA ASP A 218 19.89 -90.92 -51.34
C ASP A 218 20.92 -89.82 -51.03
N LYS A 219 22.14 -90.23 -50.70
CA LYS A 219 23.18 -89.34 -50.18
C LYS A 219 23.56 -88.26 -51.20
N GLY A 220 23.12 -87.02 -50.98
CA GLY A 220 23.62 -85.82 -51.66
C GLY A 220 23.41 -85.76 -53.17
N THR A 221 22.52 -86.57 -53.74
CA THR A 221 22.27 -86.60 -55.19
C THR A 221 20.77 -86.60 -55.50
N GLY A 222 20.33 -85.72 -56.39
CA GLY A 222 18.95 -85.67 -56.91
C GLY A 222 18.23 -84.33 -56.76
N ASP A 223 17.00 -84.28 -57.27
CA ASP A 223 16.15 -83.07 -57.31
C ASP A 223 15.78 -82.56 -55.91
N ARG A 224 15.64 -83.47 -54.93
CA ARG A 224 15.28 -83.12 -53.55
C ARG A 224 16.38 -82.34 -52.85
N TRP A 225 17.62 -82.82 -52.93
CA TRP A 225 18.79 -82.10 -52.40
C TRP A 225 18.95 -80.72 -53.04
N SER A 226 18.81 -80.63 -54.37
CA SER A 226 18.86 -79.36 -55.10
C SER A 226 17.79 -78.37 -54.63
N ARG A 227 16.56 -78.86 -54.38
CA ARG A 227 15.45 -78.05 -53.86
C ARG A 227 15.70 -77.60 -52.42
N ALA A 228 16.20 -78.48 -51.55
CA ALA A 228 16.53 -78.13 -50.16
C ALA A 228 17.63 -77.05 -50.10
N MET A 229 18.66 -77.16 -50.94
CA MET A 229 19.71 -76.13 -51.05
C MET A 229 19.17 -74.80 -51.58
N LEU A 230 18.26 -74.83 -52.56
CA LEU A 230 17.60 -73.61 -53.06
C LEU A 230 16.82 -72.91 -51.95
N LEU A 231 16.01 -73.65 -51.19
CA LEU A 231 15.20 -73.11 -50.10
C LEU A 231 16.06 -72.58 -48.95
N LYS A 232 17.15 -73.29 -48.59
CA LYS A 232 18.15 -72.82 -47.64
C LYS A 232 18.75 -71.48 -48.08
N ASN A 233 19.21 -71.40 -49.32
CA ASN A 233 19.80 -70.18 -49.88
C ASN A 233 18.80 -69.02 -49.92
N GLN A 234 17.53 -69.31 -50.26
CA GLN A 234 16.46 -68.32 -50.25
C GLN A 234 16.18 -67.80 -48.84
N ALA A 235 16.05 -68.68 -47.84
CA ALA A 235 15.87 -68.27 -46.45
C ALA A 235 17.07 -67.46 -45.93
N GLN A 236 18.29 -67.86 -46.28
CA GLN A 236 19.50 -67.11 -45.93
C GLN A 236 19.54 -65.72 -46.59
N ALA A 237 19.13 -65.61 -47.85
CA ALA A 237 19.01 -64.33 -48.54
C ALA A 237 17.97 -63.42 -47.88
N GLN A 238 16.84 -63.96 -47.43
CA GLN A 238 15.81 -63.22 -46.70
C GLN A 238 16.31 -62.71 -45.35
N VAL A 239 17.04 -63.53 -44.58
CA VAL A 239 17.65 -63.07 -43.32
C VAL A 239 18.63 -61.92 -43.58
N LYS A 240 19.49 -62.04 -44.60
CA LYS A 240 20.43 -60.96 -44.98
C LYS A 240 19.69 -59.68 -45.41
N ALA A 241 18.61 -59.80 -46.17
CA ALA A 241 17.78 -58.66 -46.58
C ALA A 241 17.17 -57.96 -45.34
N LYS A 242 16.63 -58.73 -44.39
CA LYS A 242 16.08 -58.19 -43.14
C LYS A 242 17.13 -57.57 -42.24
N ASP A 243 18.34 -58.13 -42.18
CA ASP A 243 19.46 -57.53 -41.47
C ASP A 243 19.85 -56.16 -42.07
N ALA A 244 19.84 -56.04 -43.40
CA ALA A 244 20.06 -54.77 -44.09
C ALA A 244 18.96 -53.76 -43.77
N GLU A 245 17.68 -54.14 -43.85
CA GLU A 245 16.53 -53.29 -43.48
C GLU A 245 16.61 -52.81 -42.03
N LEU A 246 16.93 -53.71 -41.08
CA LEU A 246 17.11 -53.35 -39.67
C LEU A 246 18.26 -52.35 -39.48
N SER A 247 19.37 -52.54 -40.19
CA SER A 247 20.50 -51.61 -40.10
C SER A 247 20.16 -50.23 -40.66
N ALA A 248 19.36 -50.15 -41.73
CA ALA A 248 18.90 -48.90 -42.32
C ALA A 248 17.98 -48.14 -41.36
N ILE A 249 16.97 -48.80 -40.79
CA ILE A 249 16.04 -48.16 -39.84
C ILE A 249 16.75 -47.73 -38.55
N LYS A 250 17.71 -48.52 -38.06
CA LYS A 250 18.53 -48.10 -36.91
C LYS A 250 19.28 -46.79 -37.20
N LYS A 251 19.85 -46.64 -38.40
CA LYS A 251 20.51 -45.39 -38.82
C LYS A 251 19.53 -44.23 -38.87
N GLU A 252 18.33 -44.43 -39.44
CA GLU A 252 17.29 -43.40 -39.47
C GLU A 252 16.84 -42.97 -38.06
N ILE A 253 16.72 -43.90 -37.12
CA ILE A 253 16.40 -43.60 -35.71
C ILE A 253 17.50 -42.75 -35.07
N GLU A 254 18.78 -43.03 -35.32
CA GLU A 254 19.88 -42.22 -34.79
C GLU A 254 19.88 -40.80 -35.40
N VAL A 255 19.59 -40.67 -36.69
CA VAL A 255 19.39 -39.36 -37.33
C VAL A 255 18.25 -38.60 -36.66
N LEU A 256 17.08 -39.22 -36.49
CA LEU A 256 15.94 -38.60 -35.82
C LEU A 256 16.25 -38.19 -34.37
N LYS A 257 17.02 -38.99 -33.63
CA LYS A 257 17.48 -38.59 -32.28
C LYS A 257 18.32 -37.32 -32.32
N THR A 258 19.23 -37.21 -33.29
CA THR A 258 20.07 -36.01 -33.44
C THR A 258 19.25 -34.80 -33.86
N ASP A 259 18.26 -34.98 -34.74
CA ASP A 259 17.37 -33.90 -35.18
C ASP A 259 16.44 -33.43 -34.05
N ILE A 260 15.91 -34.34 -33.24
CA ILE A 260 15.13 -34.00 -32.03
C ILE A 260 16.00 -33.21 -31.04
N ALA A 261 17.24 -33.65 -30.80
CA ALA A 261 18.14 -32.94 -29.89
C ALA A 261 18.41 -31.51 -30.39
N ARG A 262 18.70 -31.34 -31.68
CA ARG A 262 18.90 -30.02 -32.31
C ARG A 262 17.63 -29.17 -32.27
N ALA A 263 16.47 -29.75 -32.53
CA ALA A 263 15.19 -29.05 -32.48
C ALA A 263 14.85 -28.57 -31.06
N ARG A 264 15.15 -29.37 -30.04
CA ARG A 264 14.98 -29.00 -28.63
C ARG A 264 15.94 -27.90 -28.18
N GLU A 265 17.18 -27.91 -28.67
CA GLU A 265 18.15 -26.82 -28.40
C GLU A 265 17.67 -25.47 -28.95
N ASN A 266 16.90 -25.49 -30.05
CA ASN A 266 16.31 -24.28 -30.63
C ASN A 266 15.08 -23.76 -29.88
N VAL A 267 14.49 -24.54 -28.96
CA VAL A 267 13.39 -24.06 -28.13
C VAL A 267 13.98 -23.15 -27.05
N PRO A 268 13.68 -21.84 -27.07
CA PRO A 268 14.28 -20.90 -26.13
C PRO A 268 13.84 -21.20 -24.69
N GLU A 269 14.80 -21.20 -23.76
CA GLU A 269 14.50 -21.28 -22.33
C GLU A 269 13.69 -20.06 -21.86
N GLN A 270 12.92 -20.22 -20.79
CA GLN A 270 12.15 -19.10 -20.20
C GLN A 270 13.03 -17.89 -19.84
N ARG A 271 14.29 -18.12 -19.46
CA ARG A 271 15.25 -17.04 -19.15
C ARG A 271 15.58 -16.20 -20.38
N THR A 272 15.85 -16.83 -21.52
CA THR A 272 16.18 -16.12 -22.76
C THR A 272 14.97 -15.35 -23.30
N LEU A 273 13.76 -15.90 -23.14
CA LEU A 273 12.52 -15.19 -23.45
C LEU A 273 12.33 -13.94 -22.58
N GLN A 274 12.61 -14.04 -21.27
CA GLN A 274 12.54 -12.88 -20.36
C GLN A 274 13.57 -11.81 -20.71
N GLU A 275 14.79 -12.20 -21.05
CA GLU A 275 15.85 -11.28 -21.48
C GLU A 275 15.49 -10.57 -22.80
N ALA A 276 15.01 -11.33 -23.79
CA ALA A 276 14.52 -10.77 -25.05
C ALA A 276 13.37 -9.79 -24.82
N ARG A 277 12.43 -10.13 -23.93
CA ARG A 277 11.33 -9.26 -23.54
C ARG A 277 11.78 -7.97 -22.86
N ARG A 278 12.78 -8.04 -21.97
CA ARG A 278 13.36 -6.85 -21.32
C ARG A 278 14.05 -5.95 -22.34
N SER A 279 14.92 -6.53 -23.18
CA SER A 279 15.61 -5.79 -24.23
C SER A 279 14.63 -5.12 -25.20
N TYR A 280 13.55 -5.81 -25.57
CA TYR A 280 12.51 -5.24 -26.44
C TYR A 280 11.73 -4.13 -25.74
N SER A 281 11.36 -4.32 -24.46
CA SER A 281 10.72 -3.29 -23.63
C SER A 281 11.56 -2.02 -23.54
N ASP A 282 12.86 -2.14 -23.30
CA ASP A 282 13.75 -0.97 -23.18
C ASP A 282 13.96 -0.26 -24.53
N ALA A 283 14.04 -1.02 -25.63
CA ALA A 283 14.03 -0.46 -26.98
C ALA A 283 12.71 0.26 -27.30
N LEU A 284 11.56 -0.26 -26.87
CA LEU A 284 10.28 0.41 -27.07
C LEU A 284 10.15 1.68 -26.24
N LYS A 285 10.58 1.69 -24.98
CA LYS A 285 10.55 2.88 -24.11
C LYS A 285 11.37 4.04 -24.67
N SER A 286 12.43 3.75 -25.43
CA SER A 286 13.25 4.79 -26.07
C SER A 286 12.68 5.28 -27.40
N ARG A 287 11.91 4.45 -28.12
CA ARG A 287 11.31 4.81 -29.42
C ARG A 287 9.93 5.44 -29.31
N LEU A 288 9.12 4.94 -28.38
CA LEU A 288 7.81 5.47 -28.07
C LEU A 288 7.95 6.42 -26.89
N SER A 289 7.18 7.51 -26.89
CA SER A 289 7.12 8.46 -25.77
C SER A 289 6.47 7.82 -24.53
N PHE A 290 7.16 6.85 -23.94
CA PHE A 290 6.68 6.12 -22.77
C PHE A 290 6.64 7.07 -21.58
N ASN A 291 5.44 7.31 -21.07
CA ASN A 291 5.23 8.14 -19.89
C ASN A 291 5.21 7.23 -18.66
N PRO A 292 6.27 7.23 -17.82
CA PRO A 292 6.31 6.37 -16.64
C PRO A 292 5.15 6.66 -15.70
N MET A 293 4.70 5.65 -14.97
CA MET A 293 3.66 5.83 -13.98
C MET A 293 4.21 6.66 -12.82
N HIS A 294 3.78 7.91 -12.74
CA HIS A 294 4.08 8.78 -11.62
C HIS A 294 2.93 8.72 -10.61
N ASP A 295 3.27 8.43 -9.35
CA ASP A 295 2.33 8.38 -8.23
C ASP A 295 2.50 9.60 -7.31
N GLY A 296 2.76 10.76 -7.91
CA GLY A 296 2.97 12.01 -7.17
C GLY A 296 1.66 12.56 -6.60
N ILE A 297 1.76 13.32 -5.51
CA ILE A 297 0.61 13.92 -4.79
C ILE A 297 -0.29 14.75 -5.72
N LEU A 298 0.30 15.50 -6.65
CA LEU A 298 -0.43 16.30 -7.63
C LEU A 298 -1.28 15.42 -8.56
N LEU A 299 -0.73 14.29 -9.02
CA LEU A 299 -1.45 13.35 -9.87
C LEU A 299 -2.54 12.63 -9.10
N ARG A 300 -2.30 12.26 -7.84
CA ARG A 300 -3.34 11.72 -6.94
C ARG A 300 -4.47 12.71 -6.72
N TRP A 301 -4.17 13.99 -6.55
CA TRP A 301 -5.16 15.06 -6.42
C TRP A 301 -5.95 15.28 -7.71
N LEU A 302 -5.30 15.26 -8.87
CA LEU A 302 -5.98 15.31 -10.17
C LEU A 302 -6.88 14.09 -10.39
N ALA A 303 -6.42 12.91 -10.00
CA ALA A 303 -7.21 11.68 -10.05
C ALA A 303 -8.40 11.72 -9.08
N LEU A 304 -8.25 12.30 -7.89
CA LEU A 304 -9.36 12.55 -6.96
C LEU A 304 -10.41 13.48 -7.59
N LYS A 305 -9.99 14.55 -8.27
CA LYS A 305 -10.92 15.41 -9.01
C LYS A 305 -11.65 14.67 -10.12
N LYS A 306 -10.94 13.80 -10.86
CA LYS A 306 -11.57 12.92 -11.86
C LYS A 306 -12.57 11.97 -11.21
N LEU A 307 -12.26 11.41 -10.04
CA LEU A 307 -13.17 10.55 -9.29
C LEU A 307 -14.44 11.30 -8.87
N TYR A 308 -14.32 12.54 -8.41
CA TYR A 308 -15.48 13.39 -8.08
C TYR A 308 -16.34 13.74 -9.29
N ALA A 309 -15.75 13.77 -10.50
CA ALA A 309 -16.47 13.98 -11.74
C ALA A 309 -17.05 12.68 -12.36
N ASP A 310 -16.80 11.50 -11.76
CA ASP A 310 -17.29 10.23 -12.26
C ASP A 310 -18.83 10.15 -12.09
N PRO A 311 -19.61 9.89 -13.17
CA PRO A 311 -21.07 9.86 -13.09
C PRO A 311 -21.61 8.71 -12.24
N LYS A 312 -20.84 7.63 -12.02
CA LYS A 312 -21.27 6.46 -11.24
C LYS A 312 -20.86 6.59 -9.77
N LEU A 313 -19.61 6.97 -9.51
CA LEU A 313 -19.02 6.93 -8.16
C LEU A 313 -18.82 8.32 -7.55
N GLY A 314 -18.98 9.40 -8.31
CA GLY A 314 -18.64 10.75 -7.88
C GLY A 314 -19.45 11.24 -6.69
N SER A 315 -20.76 10.99 -6.67
CA SER A 315 -21.64 11.37 -5.56
C SER A 315 -21.27 10.67 -4.24
N GLU A 316 -20.92 9.39 -4.32
CA GLU A 316 -20.49 8.58 -3.19
C GLU A 316 -19.13 9.04 -2.67
N ALA A 317 -18.18 9.30 -3.57
CA ALA A 317 -16.84 9.80 -3.23
C ALA A 317 -16.90 11.19 -2.58
N ILE A 318 -17.75 12.09 -3.07
CA ILE A 318 -17.99 13.41 -2.45
C ILE A 318 -18.63 13.25 -1.08
N SER A 319 -19.62 12.38 -0.94
CA SER A 319 -20.30 12.14 0.34
C SER A 319 -19.33 11.59 1.39
N LEU A 320 -18.48 10.64 1.00
CA LEU A 320 -17.41 10.13 1.85
C LEU A 320 -16.41 11.24 2.23
N GLY A 321 -16.04 12.12 1.30
CA GLY A 321 -15.21 13.29 1.58
C GLY A 321 -15.84 14.23 2.62
N TRP A 322 -17.16 14.46 2.56
CA TRP A 322 -17.86 15.22 3.60
C TRP A 322 -17.89 14.53 4.95
N VAL A 323 -18.06 13.20 4.99
CA VAL A 323 -17.98 12.42 6.23
C VAL A 323 -16.60 12.53 6.86
N ILE A 324 -15.53 12.45 6.05
CA ILE A 324 -14.15 12.61 6.51
C ILE A 324 -13.93 14.01 7.09
N LYS A 325 -14.26 15.06 6.33
CA LYS A 325 -14.16 16.46 6.78
C LYS A 325 -14.94 16.69 8.07
N GLY A 326 -16.19 16.23 8.12
CA GLY A 326 -17.06 16.36 9.29
C GLY A 326 -16.49 15.64 10.51
N SER A 327 -15.93 14.45 10.33
CA SER A 327 -15.30 13.68 11.42
C SER A 327 -14.07 14.39 11.98
N ILE A 328 -13.20 14.94 11.12
CA ILE A 328 -12.03 15.70 11.57
C ILE A 328 -12.47 16.96 12.30
N VAL A 329 -13.41 17.74 11.73
CA VAL A 329 -13.95 18.95 12.39
C VAL A 329 -14.55 18.60 13.75
N PHE A 330 -15.32 17.52 13.84
CA PHE A 330 -15.91 17.06 15.10
C PHE A 330 -14.85 16.69 16.14
N LEU A 331 -13.84 15.91 15.76
CA LEU A 331 -12.77 15.49 16.68
C LEU A 331 -11.89 16.66 17.12
N GLU A 332 -11.66 17.62 16.24
CA GLU A 332 -10.92 18.84 16.54
C GLU A 332 -11.71 19.74 17.52
N LEU A 333 -13.02 19.88 17.30
CA LEU A 333 -13.92 20.65 18.17
C LEU A 333 -14.32 19.92 19.45
N LEU A 334 -13.94 18.65 19.63
CA LEU A 334 -14.35 17.84 20.78
C LEU A 334 -14.01 18.49 22.13
N PRO A 335 -12.82 19.07 22.37
CA PRO A 335 -12.52 19.76 23.63
C PRO A 335 -13.45 20.96 23.88
N LEU A 336 -13.83 21.66 22.80
CA LEU A 336 -14.78 22.77 22.86
C LEU A 336 -16.17 22.28 23.24
N LEU A 337 -16.65 21.22 22.59
CA LEU A 337 -17.94 20.58 22.85
C LEU A 337 -18.03 20.04 24.28
N MET A 338 -16.96 19.41 24.76
CA MET A 338 -16.83 18.96 26.15
C MET A 338 -17.01 20.14 27.12
N LYS A 339 -16.34 21.27 26.87
CA LYS A 339 -16.47 22.45 27.72
C LYS A 339 -17.84 23.12 27.61
N THR A 340 -18.49 23.14 26.45
CA THR A 340 -19.78 23.83 26.30
C THR A 340 -20.96 22.99 26.78
N PHE A 341 -20.97 21.69 26.50
CA PHE A 341 -22.13 20.81 26.74
C PHE A 341 -21.96 19.89 27.95
N LEU A 342 -20.73 19.49 28.27
CA LEU A 342 -20.45 18.52 29.33
C LEU A 342 -19.85 19.16 30.59
N THR A 343 -19.96 20.49 30.70
CA THR A 343 -19.73 21.23 31.95
C THR A 343 -21.04 21.24 32.75
N PRO A 344 -21.19 20.40 33.81
CA PRO A 344 -22.38 20.38 34.62
C PRO A 344 -22.76 21.78 35.12
N ALA A 345 -24.04 22.14 35.02
CA ALA A 345 -24.57 23.43 35.48
C ALA A 345 -24.34 23.67 36.99
N ASN A 346 -24.10 22.59 37.75
CA ASN A 346 -23.92 22.59 39.20
C ASN A 346 -22.45 22.68 39.63
N LEU A 347 -21.50 22.85 38.71
CA LEU A 347 -20.08 22.96 39.08
C LEU A 347 -19.87 24.25 39.89
N ILE A 348 -19.24 24.09 41.04
CA ILE A 348 -18.94 25.20 41.96
C ILE A 348 -17.64 25.89 41.50
N TYR A 349 -16.75 25.16 40.83
CA TYR A 349 -15.46 25.68 40.36
C TYR A 349 -15.56 27.00 39.55
N PRO A 350 -16.44 27.15 38.54
CA PRO A 350 -16.53 28.39 37.76
C PRO A 350 -16.99 29.59 38.60
N ALA A 351 -17.88 29.37 39.57
CA ALA A 351 -18.35 30.41 40.48
C ALA A 351 -17.26 30.83 41.49
N LEU A 352 -16.57 29.85 42.06
CA LEU A 352 -15.45 30.07 42.97
C LEU A 352 -14.29 30.79 42.28
N SER A 353 -13.93 30.36 41.07
CA SER A 353 -12.88 30.98 40.26
C SER A 353 -13.16 32.47 40.01
N ARG A 354 -14.41 32.84 39.66
CA ARG A 354 -14.79 34.25 39.50
C ARG A 354 -14.65 35.05 40.79
N SER A 355 -15.10 34.49 41.91
CA SER A 355 -14.99 35.17 43.21
C SER A 355 -13.52 35.37 43.60
N HIS A 356 -12.66 34.40 43.30
CA HIS A 356 -11.24 34.46 43.62
C HIS A 356 -10.53 35.53 42.78
N THR A 357 -10.78 35.56 41.47
CA THR A 357 -10.24 36.59 40.57
C THR A 357 -10.68 37.99 41.00
N MET A 358 -11.97 38.19 41.32
CA MET A 358 -12.44 39.49 41.81
C MET A 358 -11.82 39.88 43.15
N THR A 359 -11.68 38.93 44.07
CA THR A 359 -11.05 39.20 45.37
C THR A 359 -9.57 39.59 45.19
N GLN A 360 -8.85 38.96 44.26
CA GLN A 360 -7.47 39.33 43.94
C GLN A 360 -7.38 40.71 43.29
N ILE A 361 -8.26 41.03 42.33
CA ILE A 361 -8.31 42.36 41.70
C ILE A 361 -8.58 43.44 42.76
N VAL A 362 -9.57 43.24 43.63
CA VAL A 362 -9.90 44.18 44.71
C VAL A 362 -8.71 44.35 45.66
N ARG A 363 -8.02 43.26 46.01
CA ARG A 363 -6.81 43.33 46.84
C ARG A 363 -5.69 44.12 46.16
N ILE A 364 -5.41 43.86 44.89
CA ILE A 364 -4.38 44.57 44.11
C ILE A 364 -4.71 46.06 43.97
N VAL A 365 -5.97 46.41 43.70
CA VAL A 365 -6.42 47.80 43.62
C VAL A 365 -6.29 48.49 44.99
N HIS A 366 -6.61 47.80 46.09
CA HIS A 366 -6.44 48.36 47.42
C HIS A 366 -4.97 48.52 47.84
N THR A 367 -4.10 47.56 47.54
CA THR A 367 -2.66 47.68 47.84
C THR A 367 -2.00 48.72 46.94
N GLY A 368 -2.33 48.75 45.65
CA GLY A 368 -1.86 49.79 44.72
C GLY A 368 -2.31 51.19 45.14
N ASN A 369 -3.56 51.36 45.59
CA ASN A 369 -4.04 52.63 46.14
C ASN A 369 -3.39 53.00 47.47
N ALA A 370 -3.02 52.03 48.31
CA ALA A 370 -2.29 52.26 49.55
C ALA A 370 -0.85 52.74 49.28
N ASP A 371 -0.19 52.18 48.28
CA ASP A 371 1.16 52.59 47.85
C ASP A 371 1.14 53.96 47.16
N ILE A 372 0.12 54.26 46.34
CA ILE A 372 -0.09 55.61 45.77
C ILE A 372 -0.33 56.64 46.89
N ARG A 373 -1.12 56.30 47.93
CA ARG A 373 -1.32 57.17 49.11
C ARG A 373 -0.05 57.38 49.94
N LYS A 374 0.82 56.37 50.07
CA LYS A 374 2.12 56.51 50.74
C LYS A 374 3.06 57.42 49.95
N SER A 375 3.11 57.30 48.63
CA SER A 375 3.92 58.21 47.78
C SER A 375 3.45 59.67 47.88
N ARG A 376 2.13 59.92 47.93
CA ARG A 376 1.57 61.27 48.14
C ARG A 376 1.87 61.85 49.53
N LYS A 377 2.04 61.01 50.56
CA LYS A 377 2.43 61.48 51.90
C LYS A 377 3.93 61.75 52.04
N SER A 378 4.79 61.11 51.23
CA SER A 378 6.23 61.44 51.20
C SER A 378 6.56 62.67 50.37
N THR A 379 5.61 63.16 49.56
CA THR A 379 5.72 64.44 48.84
C THR A 379 4.96 65.55 49.57
N SER A 380 5.11 65.66 50.89
CA SER A 380 4.85 66.93 51.56
C SER A 380 6.01 67.85 51.21
N LEU A 381 5.82 68.68 50.19
CA LEU A 381 6.68 69.84 49.95
C LEU A 381 6.81 70.60 51.27
N SER A 382 8.04 70.68 51.79
CA SER A 382 8.40 71.78 52.67
C SER A 382 8.24 73.05 51.85
N VAL A 383 7.17 73.79 52.10
CA VAL A 383 7.07 75.19 51.69
C VAL A 383 8.21 75.89 52.42
N ILE A 384 9.26 76.21 51.67
CA ILE A 384 10.29 77.14 52.12
C ILE A 384 9.62 78.51 51.94
N ASP A 385 9.22 79.11 53.05
CA ASP A 385 8.95 80.53 53.13
C ASP A 385 10.29 81.25 52.93
N ASP A 386 10.56 81.70 51.70
CA ASP A 386 11.59 82.72 51.47
C ASP A 386 10.88 84.08 51.50
N ASP A 387 11.06 84.74 52.64
CA ASP A 387 10.92 86.18 52.82
C ASP A 387 11.95 86.93 51.95
N MET A 388 11.66 88.22 51.72
CA MET A 388 12.55 89.28 51.23
C MET A 388 12.82 89.30 49.72
N ASP A 389 12.80 90.43 49.01
CA ASP A 389 12.64 91.84 49.37
C ASP A 389 12.34 92.60 48.05
N ASP A 390 11.58 93.70 48.16
CA ASP A 390 11.60 94.83 47.22
C ASP A 390 13.06 95.32 47.07
N PRO A 391 13.55 95.80 45.89
CA PRO A 391 13.18 97.16 45.53
C PRO A 391 13.25 97.57 44.03
N ALA A 392 12.58 98.70 43.78
CA ALA A 392 12.81 99.77 42.78
C ALA A 392 12.17 99.65 41.40
#